data_AF-A0A9C6WN26-F1
#
_entry.id   AF-A0A9C6WN26-F1
#
_cell.length_a   1.000
_cell.length_b   1.000
_cell.length_c   1.000
_cell.angle_alpha   90.00
_cell.angle_beta   90.00
_cell.angle_gamma   90.00
#
_symmetry.space_group_name_H-M   'P 1'
#
loop_
_entity.id
_entity.type
_entity.pdbx_description
1 polymer ?
#
loop_
_entity_poly.entity_id
_entity_poly.type
_entity_poly.pdbx_seq_one_letter_code
_entity_poly.pdbx_strand_id
1 'polypeptide(L)'
;MPIQPKTEPGSPPILSSTSNKSLETMSIPELIQILRVKWQREDYDRVEKVLVAREEKLKTKVGQLEEKFQVQSLAAIDAEKVQGLYETLFKEVKESGLDKETIENLRKKNKELECENRKLLELKNKCEVDHNAVDELRKKVAELEAEKKNNLDTITELNDEKIEDQPIARKKNFSLKRKRAEIDTQKDKIVDLINFKVAGIKIGLGEREKFIKNQKELHGYKRNIDPLSMWSEHFPFMLMADEYGQCSTDVKLVHDVDDVGIAQYLQVIGGRLLSIGRTQELKHASDTSDKKSMEKLMQENLEKEKKFRVALEKIELKDEKMNGLTEKMLLLEEKEKKLEEDKVDLQTKVMELTMEKKSFETDKDNHGSETMEQARFSAKLTKLLK
;
A
#
# COMPACT_ATOMS: atom_id res chain seq x y z
N MET A 1 27.06 -96.85 73.92
CA MET A 1 28.20 -96.02 73.49
C MET A 1 28.36 -96.17 71.97
N PRO A 2 28.92 -95.24 71.18
CA PRO A 2 28.75 -93.77 71.13
C PRO A 2 28.73 -93.16 69.68
N ILE A 3 28.31 -91.87 69.55
CA ILE A 3 28.74 -90.77 68.62
C ILE A 3 28.32 -90.68 67.11
N GLN A 4 27.39 -89.72 66.84
CA GLN A 4 27.30 -88.60 65.84
C GLN A 4 27.49 -88.79 64.29
N PRO A 5 27.33 -87.75 63.43
CA PRO A 5 26.11 -86.96 63.06
C PRO A 5 25.96 -86.77 61.52
N LYS A 6 24.76 -86.51 60.94
CA LYS A 6 24.65 -86.07 59.52
C LYS A 6 23.49 -85.10 59.22
N THR A 7 23.88 -83.84 59.00
CA THR A 7 23.52 -82.90 57.92
C THR A 7 22.11 -82.91 57.30
N GLU A 8 21.45 -81.75 57.38
CA GLU A 8 20.36 -81.32 56.48
C GLU A 8 20.78 -81.31 55.00
N PRO A 9 19.80 -81.49 54.11
CA PRO A 9 19.77 -80.75 52.85
C PRO A 9 18.43 -80.02 52.64
N GLY A 10 18.49 -78.69 52.72
CA GLY A 10 17.98 -77.74 51.73
C GLY A 10 16.55 -77.92 51.21
N SER A 11 15.63 -77.10 51.74
CA SER A 11 14.40 -76.71 51.05
C SER A 11 14.72 -76.06 49.68
N PRO A 12 13.95 -76.36 48.62
CA PRO A 12 14.07 -75.64 47.35
C PRO A 12 13.55 -74.19 47.48
N PRO A 13 13.95 -73.28 46.57
CA PRO A 13 13.68 -71.86 46.71
C PRO A 13 12.19 -71.57 46.60
N ILE A 14 11.67 -70.88 47.60
CA ILE A 14 10.38 -70.21 47.55
C ILE A 14 10.49 -69.13 46.47
N LEU A 15 9.91 -69.38 45.29
CA LEU A 15 9.63 -68.32 44.34
C LEU A 15 8.49 -67.48 44.91
N SER A 16 8.86 -66.33 45.43
CA SER A 16 8.02 -65.32 46.02
C SER A 16 6.83 -64.99 45.11
N SER A 17 5.64 -65.22 45.67
CA SER A 17 4.35 -64.78 45.16
C SER A 17 4.40 -63.28 44.84
N THR A 18 4.21 -62.93 43.57
CA THR A 18 4.12 -61.54 43.13
C THR A 18 2.71 -61.01 43.38
N SER A 19 2.60 -60.15 44.39
CA SER A 19 1.80 -58.92 44.38
C SER A 19 0.44 -58.96 43.64
N ASN A 20 -0.65 -59.05 44.40
CA ASN A 20 -2.02 -58.80 43.96
C ASN A 20 -2.24 -57.34 43.51
N LYS A 21 -1.71 -56.93 42.36
CA LYS A 21 -2.14 -55.70 41.66
C LYS A 21 -3.45 -55.98 40.91
N SER A 22 -4.41 -55.05 40.93
CA SER A 22 -5.64 -55.21 40.15
C SER A 22 -5.30 -55.17 38.66
N LEU A 23 -5.88 -56.08 37.87
CA LEU A 23 -5.65 -56.17 36.43
C LEU A 23 -6.04 -54.88 35.68
N GLU A 24 -6.89 -54.05 36.30
CA GLU A 24 -7.46 -52.83 35.73
C GLU A 24 -6.46 -51.67 35.68
N THR A 25 -5.43 -51.70 36.53
CA THR A 25 -4.40 -50.65 36.60
C THR A 25 -3.10 -51.05 35.93
N MET A 26 -3.03 -52.27 35.38
CA MET A 26 -1.85 -52.77 34.70
C MET A 26 -1.76 -52.23 33.28
N SER A 27 -0.54 -51.89 32.88
CA SER A 27 -0.23 -51.55 31.49
C SER A 27 -0.36 -52.77 30.57
N ILE A 28 -0.55 -52.52 29.28
CA ILE A 28 -0.64 -53.58 28.26
C ILE A 28 0.56 -54.55 28.31
N PRO A 29 1.83 -54.08 28.47
CA PRO A 29 2.97 -54.99 28.63
C PRO A 29 2.92 -55.87 29.89
N GLU A 30 2.46 -55.33 31.03
CA GLU A 30 2.32 -56.10 32.27
C GLU A 30 1.27 -57.20 32.13
N LEU A 31 0.14 -56.90 31.47
CA LEU A 31 -0.90 -57.88 31.17
C LEU A 31 -0.40 -58.97 30.23
N ILE A 32 0.30 -58.61 29.14
CA ILE A 32 0.86 -59.59 28.21
C ILE A 32 1.94 -60.45 28.88
N GLN A 33 2.73 -59.90 29.80
CA GLN A 33 3.76 -60.66 30.52
C GLN A 33 3.15 -61.79 31.38
N ILE A 34 2.00 -61.55 32.02
CA ILE A 34 1.25 -62.59 32.74
C ILE A 34 0.80 -63.69 31.77
N LEU A 35 0.33 -63.31 30.57
CA LEU A 35 -0.11 -64.27 29.55
C LEU A 35 1.06 -65.10 29.01
N ARG A 36 2.24 -64.49 28.78
CA ARG A 36 3.45 -65.19 28.32
C ARG A 36 3.87 -66.28 29.30
N VAL A 37 3.95 -65.94 30.60
CA VAL A 37 4.38 -66.88 31.65
C VAL A 37 3.40 -68.05 31.77
N LYS A 38 2.10 -67.79 31.60
CA LYS A 38 1.05 -68.78 31.83
C LYS A 38 0.80 -69.70 30.64
N TRP A 39 0.99 -69.25 29.40
CA TRP A 39 0.62 -70.00 28.20
C TRP A 39 1.72 -70.17 27.14
N GLN A 40 2.90 -69.54 27.31
CA GLN A 40 4.10 -69.73 26.47
C GLN A 40 3.84 -69.80 24.95
N ARG A 41 2.97 -68.91 24.41
CA ARG A 41 2.73 -68.80 22.96
C ARG A 41 3.54 -67.67 22.33
N GLU A 42 4.01 -67.92 21.12
CA GLU A 42 4.85 -67.00 20.34
C GLU A 42 4.09 -65.76 19.82
N ASP A 43 2.77 -65.84 19.71
CA ASP A 43 1.95 -64.75 19.15
C ASP A 43 1.77 -63.56 20.09
N TYR A 44 2.07 -63.71 21.39
CA TYR A 44 1.87 -62.65 22.37
C TYR A 44 2.70 -61.39 22.06
N ASP A 45 3.88 -61.54 21.47
CA ASP A 45 4.73 -60.40 21.07
C ASP A 45 4.12 -59.60 19.91
N ARG A 46 3.42 -60.27 18.99
CA ARG A 46 2.67 -59.60 17.92
C ARG A 46 1.48 -58.85 18.48
N VAL A 47 0.75 -59.47 19.40
CA VAL A 47 -0.43 -58.87 20.04
C VAL A 47 -0.04 -57.66 20.89
N GLU A 48 1.03 -57.74 21.68
CA GLU A 48 1.53 -56.63 22.49
C GLU A 48 1.85 -55.40 21.62
N LYS A 49 2.60 -55.59 20.52
CA LYS A 49 2.94 -54.50 19.59
C LYS A 49 1.71 -53.80 19.04
N VAL A 50 0.69 -54.55 18.62
CA VAL A 50 -0.55 -53.99 18.08
C VAL A 50 -1.33 -53.22 19.15
N LEU A 51 -1.41 -53.78 20.36
CA LEU A 51 -2.14 -53.17 21.47
C LEU A 51 -1.48 -51.88 21.97
N VAL A 52 -0.15 -51.87 22.15
CA VAL A 52 0.62 -50.67 22.52
C VAL A 52 0.48 -49.58 21.45
N ALA A 53 0.60 -49.93 20.16
CA ALA A 53 0.43 -48.96 19.08
C ALA A 53 -0.99 -48.38 19.00
N ARG A 54 -2.02 -49.17 19.35
CA ARG A 54 -3.41 -48.71 19.41
C ARG A 54 -3.65 -47.81 20.62
N GLU A 55 -3.09 -48.15 21.77
CA GLU A 55 -3.15 -47.36 23.00
C GLU A 55 -2.51 -46.00 22.79
N GLU A 56 -1.31 -45.94 22.19
CA GLU A 56 -0.63 -44.69 21.87
C GLU A 56 -1.49 -43.81 20.94
N LYS A 57 -2.04 -44.38 19.86
CA LYS A 57 -2.95 -43.67 18.95
C LYS A 57 -4.20 -43.12 19.66
N LEU A 58 -4.78 -43.89 20.58
CA LEU A 58 -5.95 -43.45 21.35
C LEU A 58 -5.57 -42.32 22.30
N LYS A 59 -4.44 -42.43 23.00
CA LYS A 59 -3.92 -41.39 23.89
C LYS A 59 -3.69 -40.07 23.16
N THR A 60 -3.11 -40.11 21.94
CA THR A 60 -2.96 -38.92 21.09
C THR A 60 -4.32 -38.32 20.70
N LYS A 61 -5.29 -39.15 20.30
CA LYS A 61 -6.63 -38.66 19.92
C LYS A 61 -7.38 -38.04 21.10
N VAL A 62 -7.27 -38.62 22.30
CA VAL A 62 -7.87 -38.07 23.52
C VAL A 62 -7.28 -36.69 23.81
N GLY A 63 -5.95 -36.55 23.80
CA GLY A 63 -5.30 -35.24 24.01
C GLY A 63 -5.73 -34.18 22.98
N GLN A 64 -5.84 -34.56 21.70
CA GLN A 64 -6.34 -33.64 20.65
C GLN A 64 -7.80 -33.22 20.85
N LEU A 65 -8.66 -34.11 21.37
CA LEU A 65 -10.05 -33.80 21.65
C LEU A 65 -10.20 -32.89 22.87
N GLU A 66 -9.38 -33.12 23.91
CA GLU A 66 -9.35 -32.26 25.10
C GLU A 66 -8.90 -30.84 24.76
N GLU A 67 -7.86 -30.68 23.93
CA GLU A 67 -7.41 -29.37 23.45
C GLU A 67 -8.52 -28.66 22.65
N LYS A 68 -9.17 -29.36 21.71
CA LYS A 68 -10.30 -28.80 20.94
C LYS A 68 -11.46 -28.38 21.83
N PHE A 69 -11.78 -29.16 22.85
CA PHE A 69 -12.84 -28.85 23.80
C PHE A 69 -12.51 -27.59 24.63
N GLN A 70 -11.28 -27.46 25.12
CA GLN A 70 -10.85 -26.26 25.87
C GLN A 70 -10.91 -25.00 25.01
N VAL A 71 -10.43 -25.06 23.76
CA VAL A 71 -10.49 -23.93 22.82
C VAL A 71 -11.94 -23.53 22.52
N GLN A 72 -12.83 -24.50 22.32
CA GLN A 72 -14.24 -24.24 22.07
C GLN A 72 -14.94 -23.63 23.30
N SER A 73 -14.64 -24.13 24.50
CA SER A 73 -15.17 -23.58 25.75
C SER A 73 -14.71 -22.15 25.99
N LEU A 74 -13.45 -21.81 25.68
CA LEU A 74 -12.94 -20.45 25.80
C LEU A 74 -13.63 -19.49 24.82
N ALA A 75 -13.81 -19.92 23.57
CA ALA A 75 -14.53 -19.14 22.56
C ALA A 75 -15.99 -18.88 22.94
N ALA A 76 -16.66 -19.83 23.61
CA ALA A 76 -18.03 -19.64 24.11
C ALA A 76 -18.11 -18.57 25.21
N ILE A 77 -17.15 -18.55 26.14
CA ILE A 77 -17.09 -17.54 27.21
C ILE A 77 -16.86 -16.13 26.62
N ASP A 78 -16.03 -16.01 25.60
CA ASP A 78 -15.80 -14.72 24.94
C ASP A 78 -17.05 -14.24 24.18
N ALA A 79 -17.80 -15.16 23.56
CA ALA A 79 -19.07 -14.83 22.90
C ALA A 79 -20.14 -14.34 23.91
N GLU A 80 -20.27 -14.99 25.07
CA GLU A 80 -21.20 -14.57 26.13
C GLU A 80 -20.85 -13.19 26.70
N LYS A 81 -19.56 -12.92 26.93
CA LYS A 81 -19.09 -11.59 27.37
C LYS A 81 -19.41 -10.50 26.36
N VAL A 82 -19.17 -10.79 25.07
CA VAL A 82 -19.48 -9.85 23.98
C VAL A 82 -20.98 -9.58 23.92
N GLN A 83 -21.83 -10.60 24.08
CA GLN A 83 -23.28 -10.41 24.13
C GLN A 83 -23.71 -9.51 25.31
N GLY A 84 -23.17 -9.72 26.51
CA GLY A 84 -23.48 -8.88 27.68
C GLY A 84 -23.06 -7.41 27.52
N LEU A 85 -21.94 -7.16 26.83
CA LEU A 85 -21.52 -5.80 26.46
C LEU A 85 -22.48 -5.16 25.46
N TYR A 86 -22.93 -5.91 24.45
CA TYR A 86 -23.93 -5.43 23.49
C TYR A 86 -25.26 -5.09 24.15
N GLU A 87 -25.75 -5.93 25.08
CA GLU A 87 -27.00 -5.68 25.80
C GLU A 87 -26.90 -4.43 26.69
N THR A 88 -25.75 -4.23 27.34
CA THR A 88 -25.47 -3.04 28.18
C THR A 88 -25.43 -1.78 27.32
N LEU A 89 -24.71 -1.80 26.20
CA LEU A 89 -24.62 -0.69 25.26
C LEU A 89 -26.00 -0.35 24.66
N PHE A 90 -26.78 -1.38 24.32
CA PHE A 90 -28.13 -1.17 23.79
C PHE A 90 -29.05 -0.51 24.81
N LYS A 91 -28.94 -0.89 26.09
CA LYS A 91 -29.68 -0.25 27.18
C LYS A 91 -29.23 1.19 27.41
N GLU A 92 -27.92 1.45 27.39
CA GLU A 92 -27.37 2.80 27.51
C GLU A 92 -27.81 3.70 26.36
N VAL A 93 -27.80 3.23 25.11
CA VAL A 93 -28.30 3.99 23.93
C VAL A 93 -29.80 4.25 24.02
N LYS A 94 -30.56 3.34 24.63
CA LYS A 94 -32.01 3.50 24.84
C LYS A 94 -32.33 4.49 25.97
N GLU A 95 -31.52 4.52 27.02
CA GLU A 95 -31.67 5.42 28.18
C GLU A 95 -31.12 6.83 27.90
N SER A 96 -29.97 6.93 27.23
CA SER A 96 -29.33 8.18 26.79
C SER A 96 -29.95 8.77 25.53
N GLY A 97 -31.07 8.19 25.07
CA GLY A 97 -31.68 8.37 23.75
C GLY A 97 -31.30 9.66 23.05
N LEU A 98 -30.74 9.56 21.83
CA LEU A 98 -30.35 10.69 20.99
C LEU A 98 -31.39 11.81 21.11
N ASP A 99 -30.95 12.92 21.71
CA ASP A 99 -31.82 14.04 22.03
C ASP A 99 -32.65 14.42 20.79
N LYS A 100 -33.97 14.45 20.99
CA LYS A 100 -34.94 14.63 19.91
C LYS A 100 -34.70 15.95 19.17
N GLU A 101 -34.23 16.96 19.90
CA GLU A 101 -33.82 18.25 19.35
C GLU A 101 -32.56 18.13 18.46
N THR A 102 -31.56 17.36 18.88
CA THR A 102 -30.38 17.04 18.06
C THR A 102 -30.75 16.32 16.76
N ILE A 103 -31.67 15.35 16.81
CA ILE A 103 -32.17 14.65 15.60
C ILE A 103 -32.89 15.62 14.66
N GLU A 104 -33.71 16.51 15.22
CA GLU A 104 -34.48 17.49 14.43
C GLU A 104 -33.57 18.54 13.78
N ASN A 105 -32.53 19.00 14.49
CA ASN A 105 -31.49 19.88 13.96
C ASN A 105 -30.71 19.22 12.80
N LEU A 106 -30.33 17.96 12.95
CA LEU A 106 -29.66 17.20 11.87
C LEU A 106 -30.57 17.01 10.65
N ARG A 107 -31.86 16.74 10.85
CA ARG A 107 -32.85 16.67 9.75
C ARG A 107 -32.98 17.99 9.02
N LYS A 108 -33.00 19.12 9.75
CA LYS A 108 -33.06 20.46 9.15
C LYS A 108 -31.80 20.76 8.32
N LYS A 109 -30.62 20.49 8.87
CA LYS A 109 -29.34 20.69 8.17
C LYS A 109 -29.20 19.80 6.94
N ASN A 110 -29.67 18.56 6.99
CA ASN A 110 -29.70 17.69 5.81
C ASN A 110 -30.61 18.23 4.70
N LYS A 111 -31.79 18.76 5.04
CA LYS A 111 -32.67 19.41 4.04
C LYS A 111 -32.01 20.64 3.41
N GLU A 112 -31.28 21.43 4.18
CA GLU A 112 -30.52 22.58 3.66
C GLU A 112 -29.41 22.13 2.70
N LEU A 113 -28.62 21.12 3.08
CA LEU A 113 -27.57 20.54 2.22
C LEU A 113 -28.13 19.92 0.94
N GLU A 114 -29.28 19.26 0.99
CA GLU A 114 -29.96 18.75 -0.21
C GLU A 114 -30.36 19.88 -1.17
N CYS A 115 -30.82 21.02 -0.63
CA CYS A 115 -31.15 22.19 -1.43
C CYS A 115 -29.90 22.81 -2.08
N GLU A 116 -28.79 22.91 -1.35
CA GLU A 116 -27.51 23.40 -1.89
C GLU A 116 -26.94 22.49 -2.96
N ASN A 117 -26.96 21.17 -2.73
CA ASN A 117 -26.51 20.18 -3.70
C ASN A 117 -27.32 20.23 -5.00
N ARG A 118 -28.63 20.50 -4.92
CA ARG A 118 -29.47 20.70 -6.10
C ARG A 118 -29.05 21.94 -6.89
N LYS A 119 -28.81 23.06 -6.23
CA LYS A 119 -28.31 24.29 -6.87
C LYS A 119 -26.94 24.10 -7.52
N LEU A 120 -26.04 23.38 -6.86
CA LEU A 120 -24.73 23.03 -7.43
C LEU A 120 -24.85 22.16 -8.69
N LEU A 121 -25.79 21.21 -8.69
CA LEU A 121 -26.06 20.38 -9.87
C LEU A 121 -26.58 21.23 -11.04
N GLU A 122 -27.49 22.18 -10.78
CA GLU A 122 -28.00 23.10 -11.80
C GLU A 122 -26.89 23.99 -12.38
N LEU A 123 -26.01 24.53 -11.54
CA LEU A 123 -24.85 25.33 -11.99
C LEU A 123 -23.89 24.49 -12.83
N LYS A 124 -23.61 23.26 -12.42
CA LYS A 124 -22.74 22.36 -13.17
C LYS A 124 -23.29 22.10 -14.58
N ASN A 125 -24.58 21.78 -14.69
CA ASN A 125 -25.22 21.54 -15.97
C ASN A 125 -25.15 22.78 -16.89
N LYS A 126 -25.31 23.99 -16.32
CA LYS A 126 -25.16 25.23 -17.07
C LYS A 126 -23.73 25.42 -17.60
N CYS A 127 -22.71 25.17 -16.77
CA CYS A 127 -21.32 25.24 -17.20
C CYS A 127 -20.99 24.22 -18.31
N GLU A 128 -21.58 23.02 -18.28
CA GLU A 128 -21.42 22.03 -19.37
C GLU A 128 -22.04 22.52 -20.69
N VAL A 129 -23.20 23.16 -20.65
CA VAL A 129 -23.83 23.78 -21.83
C VAL A 129 -22.97 24.92 -22.37
N ASP A 130 -22.45 25.79 -21.49
CA ASP A 130 -21.59 26.90 -21.87
C ASP A 130 -20.26 26.41 -22.47
N HIS A 131 -19.68 25.33 -21.93
CA HIS A 131 -18.47 24.71 -22.48
C HIS A 131 -18.68 24.19 -23.90
N ASN A 132 -19.79 23.49 -24.14
CA ASN A 132 -20.15 23.01 -25.49
C ASN A 132 -20.33 24.17 -26.47
N ALA A 133 -20.96 25.28 -26.05
CA ALA A 133 -21.12 26.47 -26.88
C ALA A 133 -19.77 27.13 -27.23
N VAL A 134 -18.83 27.16 -26.28
CA VAL A 134 -17.47 27.66 -26.51
C VAL A 134 -16.70 26.76 -27.48
N ASP A 135 -16.84 25.44 -27.39
CA ASP A 135 -16.21 24.51 -28.32
C ASP A 135 -16.75 24.66 -29.75
N GLU A 136 -18.06 24.87 -29.91
CA GLU A 136 -18.65 25.21 -31.21
C GLU A 136 -18.10 26.52 -31.77
N LEU A 137 -17.93 27.54 -30.95
CA LEU A 137 -17.33 28.81 -31.37
C LEU A 137 -15.86 28.64 -31.76
N ARG A 138 -15.08 27.88 -31.00
CA ARG A 138 -13.67 27.57 -31.34
C ARG A 138 -13.57 26.87 -32.69
N LYS A 139 -14.46 25.93 -32.96
CA LYS A 139 -14.51 25.24 -34.26
C LYS A 139 -14.79 26.20 -35.41
N LYS A 140 -15.79 27.10 -35.25
CA LYS A 140 -16.11 28.12 -36.27
C LYS A 140 -14.96 29.09 -36.51
N VAL A 141 -14.24 29.49 -35.46
CA VAL A 141 -13.04 30.34 -35.60
C VAL A 141 -11.96 29.63 -36.40
N ALA A 142 -11.69 28.35 -36.10
CA ALA A 142 -10.70 27.56 -36.86
C ALA A 142 -11.07 27.40 -38.33
N GLU A 143 -12.37 27.18 -38.63
CA GLU A 143 -12.87 27.12 -40.02
C GLU A 143 -12.67 28.46 -40.76
N LEU A 144 -12.99 29.58 -40.11
CA LEU A 144 -12.78 30.92 -40.69
C LEU A 144 -11.30 31.27 -40.88
N GLU A 145 -10.43 30.87 -39.96
CA GLU A 145 -8.98 31.05 -40.10
C GLU A 145 -8.41 30.24 -41.27
N ALA A 146 -8.89 29.00 -41.45
CA ALA A 146 -8.51 28.17 -42.58
C ALA A 146 -9.01 28.74 -43.91
N GLU A 147 -10.25 29.23 -43.96
CA GLU A 147 -10.81 29.89 -45.15
C GLU A 147 -10.06 31.18 -45.47
N LYS A 148 -9.74 32.00 -44.46
CA LYS A 148 -8.94 33.22 -44.64
C LYS A 148 -7.54 32.89 -45.18
N LYS A 149 -6.90 31.83 -44.68
CA LYS A 149 -5.60 31.38 -45.17
C LYS A 149 -5.67 30.94 -46.63
N ASN A 150 -6.66 30.10 -46.98
CA ASN A 150 -6.87 29.69 -48.37
C ASN A 150 -7.13 30.88 -49.30
N ASN A 151 -7.96 31.84 -48.87
CA ASN A 151 -8.23 33.05 -49.65
C ASN A 151 -6.97 33.92 -49.83
N LEU A 152 -6.14 34.02 -48.80
CA LEU A 152 -4.86 34.73 -48.90
C LEU A 152 -3.92 34.02 -49.87
N ASP A 153 -3.79 32.70 -49.76
CA ASP A 153 -2.96 31.86 -50.63
C ASP A 153 -3.38 32.03 -52.10
N THR A 154 -4.69 32.01 -52.39
CA THR A 154 -5.21 32.28 -53.75
C THR A 154 -4.95 33.71 -54.24
N ILE A 155 -4.92 34.72 -53.36
CA ILE A 155 -4.61 36.11 -53.75
C ILE A 155 -3.11 36.25 -54.05
N THR A 156 -2.23 35.54 -53.33
CA THR A 156 -0.80 35.46 -53.65
C THR A 156 -0.57 34.78 -55.00
N GLU A 157 -1.23 33.65 -55.26
CA GLU A 157 -1.15 32.98 -56.58
C GLU A 157 -1.66 33.89 -57.71
N LEU A 158 -2.77 34.61 -57.52
CA LEU A 158 -3.30 35.55 -58.52
C LEU A 158 -2.44 36.81 -58.72
N ASN A 159 -1.59 37.17 -57.75
CA ASN A 159 -0.64 38.29 -57.90
C ASN A 159 0.65 37.84 -58.59
N ASP A 160 1.06 36.58 -58.41
CA ASP A 160 2.20 35.98 -59.10
C ASP A 160 1.86 35.60 -60.56
N GLU A 161 0.58 35.35 -60.88
CA GLU A 161 0.10 35.04 -62.25
C GLU A 161 -0.32 36.25 -63.08
N LYS A 162 -0.04 37.50 -62.66
CA LYS A 162 -0.28 38.69 -63.50
C LYS A 162 0.84 38.96 -64.50
N ILE A 163 1.20 37.93 -65.27
CA ILE A 163 1.72 38.05 -66.64
C ILE A 163 1.06 36.90 -67.46
N GLU A 164 0.24 37.29 -68.45
CA GLU A 164 -0.39 36.49 -69.54
C GLU A 164 -1.68 35.66 -69.31
N ASP A 165 -2.78 36.19 -69.88
CA ASP A 165 -3.95 35.60 -70.58
C ASP A 165 -4.74 34.33 -70.08
N GLN A 166 -5.99 34.57 -69.64
CA GLN A 166 -7.30 33.80 -69.67
C GLN A 166 -7.39 32.29 -70.11
N PRO A 167 -8.54 31.57 -69.87
CA PRO A 167 -9.41 31.34 -68.69
C PRO A 167 -9.78 29.81 -68.49
N ILE A 168 -10.63 29.44 -67.49
CA ILE A 168 -11.72 28.39 -67.51
C ILE A 168 -11.93 27.59 -66.19
N ALA A 169 -13.23 27.40 -65.89
CA ALA A 169 -13.94 26.74 -64.79
C ALA A 169 -13.79 25.21 -64.55
N ARG A 170 -14.18 24.69 -63.35
CA ARG A 170 -15.37 23.80 -63.11
C ARG A 170 -15.42 23.06 -61.75
N LYS A 171 -16.67 22.91 -61.29
CA LYS A 171 -17.30 22.17 -60.15
C LYS A 171 -17.00 20.66 -59.99
N LYS A 172 -17.26 20.10 -58.79
CA LYS A 172 -18.08 18.87 -58.46
C LYS A 172 -18.02 18.54 -56.94
N ASN A 173 -19.09 18.66 -56.15
CA ASN A 173 -20.19 17.69 -55.83
C ASN A 173 -19.76 16.31 -55.29
N PHE A 174 -20.27 15.87 -54.12
CA PHE A 174 -21.07 14.63 -53.95
C PHE A 174 -21.68 14.46 -52.54
N SER A 175 -22.86 13.82 -52.51
CA SER A 175 -23.87 13.61 -51.46
C SER A 175 -23.87 12.20 -50.86
N LEU A 176 -24.54 11.94 -49.71
CA LEU A 176 -25.60 10.89 -49.55
C LEU A 176 -26.15 10.71 -48.11
N LYS A 177 -27.47 10.47 -48.04
CA LYS A 177 -28.33 10.14 -46.87
C LYS A 177 -28.40 8.60 -46.63
N ARG A 178 -28.80 8.14 -45.43
CA ARG A 178 -30.07 7.36 -45.16
C ARG A 178 -30.17 6.85 -43.69
N LYS A 179 -31.40 6.90 -43.16
CA LYS A 179 -31.91 6.54 -41.81
C LYS A 179 -32.10 5.02 -41.58
N ARG A 180 -32.10 4.59 -40.31
CA ARG A 180 -32.80 3.40 -39.80
C ARG A 180 -33.19 3.65 -38.33
N ALA A 181 -34.47 3.91 -38.05
CA ALA A 181 -35.01 4.21 -36.72
C ALA A 181 -36.23 3.32 -36.49
N GLU A 182 -36.08 2.20 -35.78
CA GLU A 182 -37.19 1.39 -35.24
C GLU A 182 -36.72 0.25 -34.29
N ILE A 183 -35.56 0.40 -33.63
CA ILE A 183 -35.03 -0.60 -32.67
C ILE A 183 -34.90 -0.04 -31.23
N ASP A 184 -35.06 1.28 -31.03
CA ASP A 184 -34.68 1.92 -29.76
C ASP A 184 -35.77 1.84 -28.67
N THR A 185 -37.05 1.75 -29.02
CA THR A 185 -38.15 1.83 -28.04
C THR A 185 -38.33 0.62 -27.13
N GLN A 186 -37.73 -0.54 -27.44
CA GLN A 186 -37.69 -1.70 -26.53
C GLN A 186 -36.41 -1.79 -25.70
N LYS A 187 -35.32 -1.11 -26.10
CA LYS A 187 -34.10 -1.02 -25.30
C LYS A 187 -34.26 -0.07 -24.12
N ASP A 188 -34.99 1.03 -24.30
CA ASP A 188 -35.15 2.04 -23.25
C ASP A 188 -35.87 1.52 -22.00
N LYS A 189 -36.87 0.64 -22.15
CA LYS A 189 -37.57 0.03 -21.00
C LYS A 189 -36.71 -0.96 -20.20
N ILE A 190 -35.73 -1.59 -20.83
CA ILE A 190 -34.79 -2.50 -20.14
C ILE A 190 -33.68 -1.69 -19.47
N VAL A 191 -33.25 -0.57 -20.07
CA VAL A 191 -32.24 0.33 -19.51
C VAL A 191 -32.75 1.01 -18.23
N ASP A 192 -34.05 1.35 -18.16
CA ASP A 192 -34.61 2.00 -16.96
C ASP A 192 -34.72 1.08 -15.74
N LEU A 193 -34.93 -0.23 -15.91
CA LEU A 193 -34.95 -1.19 -14.80
C LEU A 193 -33.55 -1.57 -14.30
N ILE A 194 -32.51 -1.38 -15.12
CA ILE A 194 -31.12 -1.71 -14.78
C ILE A 194 -30.45 -0.59 -13.95
N ASN A 195 -31.04 0.61 -13.89
CA ASN A 195 -30.51 1.75 -13.16
C ASN A 195 -31.06 1.90 -11.72
N PHE A 196 -31.27 0.78 -11.00
CA PHE A 196 -31.59 0.84 -9.57
C PHE A 196 -30.36 1.35 -8.78
N LYS A 197 -30.35 2.67 -8.55
CA LYS A 197 -29.26 3.40 -7.93
C LYS A 197 -29.41 3.34 -6.41
N VAL A 198 -28.84 2.32 -5.77
CA VAL A 198 -28.64 2.34 -4.31
C VAL A 198 -27.32 3.04 -4.02
N ALA A 199 -27.40 4.17 -3.31
CA ALA A 199 -26.26 4.86 -2.70
C ALA A 199 -25.11 5.30 -3.65
N GLY A 200 -25.42 5.72 -4.88
CA GLY A 200 -24.50 6.53 -5.69
C GLY A 200 -23.28 5.81 -6.30
N ILE A 201 -23.11 4.50 -6.12
CA ILE A 201 -22.02 3.74 -6.74
C ILE A 201 -22.52 3.11 -8.04
N LYS A 202 -21.97 3.53 -9.19
CA LYS A 202 -22.18 2.87 -10.48
C LYS A 202 -21.40 1.55 -10.49
N ILE A 203 -22.08 0.43 -10.26
CA ILE A 203 -21.48 -0.91 -10.44
C ILE A 203 -21.36 -1.16 -11.95
N GLY A 204 -20.15 -1.45 -12.42
CA GLY A 204 -19.91 -1.70 -13.84
C GLY A 204 -20.55 -3.00 -14.30
N LEU A 205 -21.05 -3.06 -15.54
CA LEU A 205 -21.64 -4.27 -16.14
C LEU A 205 -20.73 -5.51 -16.00
N GLY A 206 -19.41 -5.33 -16.15
CA GLY A 206 -18.43 -6.42 -16.00
C GLY A 206 -18.26 -6.96 -14.58
N GLU A 207 -18.49 -6.15 -13.54
CA GLU A 207 -18.43 -6.61 -12.14
C GLU A 207 -19.65 -7.46 -11.80
N ARG A 208 -20.82 -7.08 -12.32
CA ARG A 208 -22.06 -7.85 -12.18
C ARG A 208 -21.97 -9.21 -12.87
N GLU A 209 -21.38 -9.25 -14.06
CA GLU A 209 -21.22 -10.47 -14.83
C GLU A 209 -20.21 -11.43 -14.17
N LYS A 210 -19.13 -10.88 -13.60
CA LYS A 210 -18.17 -11.61 -12.78
C LYS A 210 -18.79 -12.12 -11.49
N PHE A 211 -19.62 -11.33 -10.82
CA PHE A 211 -20.38 -11.76 -9.64
C PHE A 211 -21.33 -12.92 -9.97
N ILE A 212 -22.12 -12.82 -11.03
CA ILE A 212 -23.02 -13.90 -11.47
C ILE A 212 -22.24 -15.17 -11.84
N LYS A 213 -21.09 -15.02 -12.51
CA LYS A 213 -20.21 -16.16 -12.83
C LYS A 213 -19.65 -16.82 -11.56
N ASN A 214 -19.16 -16.03 -10.60
CA ASN A 214 -18.66 -16.53 -9.33
C ASN A 214 -19.76 -17.19 -8.49
N GLN A 215 -20.97 -16.63 -8.49
CA GLN A 215 -22.13 -17.22 -7.83
C GLN A 215 -22.50 -18.56 -8.48
N LYS A 216 -22.46 -18.68 -9.81
CA LYS A 216 -22.63 -19.97 -10.50
C LYS A 216 -21.53 -20.99 -10.18
N GLU A 217 -20.33 -20.55 -9.83
CA GLU A 217 -19.20 -21.41 -9.49
C GLU A 217 -19.20 -21.81 -8.00
N LEU A 218 -19.68 -20.93 -7.12
CA LEU A 218 -19.89 -21.17 -5.68
C LEU A 218 -21.14 -22.00 -5.39
N HIS A 219 -22.24 -21.74 -6.12
CA HIS A 219 -23.50 -22.48 -6.01
C HIS A 219 -23.63 -23.61 -7.06
N GLY A 220 -22.59 -23.81 -7.88
CA GLY A 220 -22.57 -24.80 -8.93
C GLY A 220 -22.37 -26.20 -8.36
N TYR A 221 -23.45 -26.98 -8.32
CA TYR A 221 -23.41 -28.43 -8.24
C TYR A 221 -22.35 -28.96 -9.20
N LYS A 222 -21.19 -29.38 -8.66
CA LYS A 222 -20.16 -30.05 -9.45
C LYS A 222 -20.63 -31.48 -9.68
N ARG A 223 -20.90 -31.83 -10.94
CA ARG A 223 -21.40 -33.13 -11.42
C ARG A 223 -20.48 -34.34 -11.13
N ASN A 224 -19.51 -34.24 -10.23
CA ASN A 224 -18.53 -35.30 -9.91
C ASN A 224 -17.77 -34.98 -8.60
N ILE A 225 -18.48 -34.77 -7.50
CA ILE A 225 -17.88 -34.84 -6.16
C ILE A 225 -18.35 -36.12 -5.47
N ASP A 226 -17.44 -36.71 -4.70
CA ASP A 226 -17.66 -37.73 -3.66
C ASP A 226 -19.15 -37.85 -3.26
N PRO A 227 -19.78 -39.04 -3.38
CA PRO A 227 -21.17 -39.28 -2.95
C PRO A 227 -21.47 -38.85 -1.51
N LEU A 228 -20.43 -38.70 -0.67
CA LEU A 228 -20.54 -38.24 0.72
C LEU A 228 -20.51 -36.72 0.87
N SER A 229 -20.27 -35.95 -0.19
CA SER A 229 -20.32 -34.50 -0.14
C SER A 229 -21.75 -33.99 -0.08
N MET A 230 -22.04 -33.11 0.88
CA MET A 230 -23.36 -32.45 1.02
C MET A 230 -23.80 -31.62 -0.20
N TRP A 231 -22.85 -31.30 -1.09
CA TRP A 231 -23.06 -30.53 -2.32
C TRP A 231 -23.13 -31.42 -3.57
N SER A 232 -23.11 -32.75 -3.39
CA SER A 232 -23.31 -33.71 -4.48
C SER A 232 -24.78 -33.71 -4.91
N GLU A 233 -25.02 -33.90 -6.21
CA GLU A 233 -26.35 -34.12 -6.78
C GLU A 233 -27.03 -35.38 -6.20
N HIS A 234 -26.23 -36.32 -5.68
CA HIS A 234 -26.71 -37.60 -5.15
C HIS A 234 -26.79 -37.59 -3.61
N PHE A 235 -26.46 -36.47 -2.97
CA PHE A 235 -26.54 -36.35 -1.53
C PHE A 235 -28.02 -36.29 -1.10
N PRO A 236 -28.48 -37.18 -0.20
CA PRO A 236 -29.89 -37.29 0.14
C PRO A 236 -30.31 -36.21 1.14
N PHE A 237 -30.22 -34.94 0.73
CA PHE A 237 -30.45 -33.77 1.60
C PHE A 237 -31.85 -33.79 2.23
N MET A 238 -32.87 -34.17 1.46
CA MET A 238 -34.25 -34.26 1.96
C MET A 238 -34.38 -35.32 3.06
N LEU A 239 -33.83 -36.52 2.86
CA LEU A 239 -33.86 -37.58 3.87
C LEU A 239 -33.09 -37.18 5.15
N MET A 240 -31.94 -36.52 5.00
CA MET A 240 -31.15 -36.02 6.14
C MET A 240 -31.87 -34.89 6.89
N ALA A 241 -32.55 -33.99 6.16
CA ALA A 241 -33.33 -32.91 6.77
C ALA A 241 -34.55 -33.46 7.51
N ASP A 242 -35.21 -34.48 6.97
CA ASP A 242 -36.34 -35.15 7.61
C ASP A 242 -35.90 -35.95 8.85
N GLU A 243 -34.76 -36.63 8.80
CA GLU A 243 -34.27 -37.49 9.89
C GLU A 243 -33.55 -36.73 11.03
N TYR A 244 -32.80 -35.68 10.70
CA TYR A 244 -31.96 -34.94 11.65
C TYR A 244 -32.27 -33.43 11.77
N GLY A 245 -32.95 -32.86 10.78
CA GLY A 245 -33.24 -31.42 10.74
C GLY A 245 -34.61 -31.03 11.30
N GLN A 246 -35.55 -31.97 11.36
CA GLN A 246 -36.91 -31.72 11.85
C GLN A 246 -37.04 -32.08 13.33
N CYS A 247 -36.71 -31.13 14.19
CA CYS A 247 -37.12 -31.17 15.59
C CYS A 247 -38.64 -30.94 15.67
N SER A 248 -39.35 -31.76 16.45
CA SER A 248 -40.82 -31.63 16.61
C SER A 248 -41.25 -30.26 17.15
N THR A 249 -40.39 -29.56 17.89
CA THR A 249 -40.62 -28.19 18.34
C THR A 249 -40.55 -27.19 17.18
N ASP A 250 -39.57 -27.32 16.29
CA ASP A 250 -39.39 -26.41 15.15
C ASP A 250 -40.51 -26.63 14.12
N VAL A 251 -40.94 -27.87 13.91
CA VAL A 251 -42.09 -28.21 13.07
C VAL A 251 -43.39 -27.62 13.63
N LYS A 252 -43.62 -27.69 14.95
CA LYS A 252 -44.76 -27.03 15.59
C LYS A 252 -44.71 -25.51 15.42
N LEU A 253 -43.56 -24.89 15.64
CA LEU A 253 -43.38 -23.45 15.47
C LEU A 253 -43.66 -23.01 14.02
N VAL A 254 -43.18 -23.77 13.03
CA VAL A 254 -43.46 -23.56 11.61
C VAL A 254 -44.96 -23.60 11.34
N HIS A 255 -45.69 -24.55 11.92
CA HIS A 255 -47.15 -24.62 11.79
C HIS A 255 -47.88 -23.48 12.53
N ASP A 256 -47.39 -23.06 13.70
CA ASP A 256 -47.98 -21.98 14.50
C ASP A 256 -47.79 -20.59 13.86
N VAL A 257 -46.69 -20.40 13.11
CA VAL A 257 -46.27 -19.12 12.52
C VAL A 257 -46.83 -18.90 11.10
N ASP A 258 -47.36 -19.96 10.45
CA ASP A 258 -47.89 -19.94 9.08
C ASP A 258 -46.80 -19.62 8.02
N ASP A 259 -47.03 -20.06 6.79
CA ASP A 259 -46.24 -19.74 5.60
C ASP A 259 -45.84 -18.25 5.50
N VAL A 260 -46.74 -17.34 5.90
CA VAL A 260 -46.50 -15.89 5.89
C VAL A 260 -45.39 -15.49 6.86
N GLY A 261 -45.40 -16.02 8.08
CA GLY A 261 -44.38 -15.70 9.08
C GLY A 261 -43.02 -16.32 8.73
N ILE A 262 -43.02 -17.51 8.13
CA ILE A 262 -41.81 -18.15 7.59
C ILE A 262 -41.21 -17.31 6.46
N ALA A 263 -42.04 -16.82 5.53
CA ALA A 263 -41.59 -15.96 4.44
C ALA A 263 -40.95 -14.67 4.97
N GLN A 264 -41.53 -14.03 5.98
CA GLN A 264 -40.96 -12.83 6.61
C GLN A 264 -39.63 -13.14 7.31
N TYR A 265 -39.53 -14.26 8.03
CA TYR A 265 -38.30 -14.69 8.67
C TYR A 265 -37.17 -14.93 7.65
N LEU A 266 -37.49 -15.61 6.55
CA LEU A 266 -36.54 -15.85 5.45
C LEU A 266 -36.11 -14.55 4.77
N GLN A 267 -37.00 -13.55 4.61
CA GLN A 267 -36.63 -12.23 4.11
C GLN A 267 -35.62 -11.52 5.03
N VAL A 268 -35.81 -11.60 6.35
CA VAL A 268 -34.88 -11.02 7.33
C VAL A 268 -33.51 -11.71 7.26
N ILE A 269 -33.48 -13.04 7.19
CA ILE A 269 -32.22 -13.79 7.00
C ILE A 269 -31.56 -13.41 5.68
N GLY A 270 -32.32 -13.37 4.59
CA GLY A 270 -31.82 -12.96 3.27
C GLY A 270 -31.18 -11.57 3.31
N GLY A 271 -31.84 -10.59 3.94
CA GLY A 271 -31.32 -9.25 4.12
C GLY A 271 -30.03 -9.20 4.95
N ARG A 272 -29.93 -10.01 6.01
CA ARG A 272 -28.71 -10.13 6.83
C ARG A 272 -27.55 -10.71 6.02
N LEU A 273 -27.79 -11.80 5.27
CA LEU A 273 -26.78 -12.42 4.42
C LEU A 273 -26.28 -11.46 3.32
N LEU A 274 -27.19 -10.72 2.68
CA LEU A 274 -26.84 -9.65 1.72
C LEU A 274 -25.95 -8.57 2.36
N SER A 275 -26.29 -8.14 3.59
CA SER A 275 -25.50 -7.14 4.31
C SER A 275 -24.08 -7.63 4.63
N ILE A 276 -23.95 -8.90 5.04
CA ILE A 276 -22.64 -9.54 5.29
C ILE A 276 -21.83 -9.59 4.00
N GLY A 277 -22.42 -10.09 2.90
CA GLY A 277 -21.77 -10.15 1.59
C GLY A 277 -21.30 -8.77 1.13
N ARG A 278 -22.15 -7.74 1.27
CA ARG A 278 -21.80 -6.37 0.89
C ARG A 278 -20.66 -5.79 1.74
N THR A 279 -20.65 -6.07 3.03
CA THR A 279 -19.56 -5.63 3.93
C THR A 279 -18.23 -6.24 3.52
N GLN A 280 -18.25 -7.52 3.12
CA GLN A 280 -17.06 -8.24 2.68
C GLN A 280 -16.53 -7.72 1.33
N GLU A 281 -17.43 -7.44 0.38
CA GLU A 281 -17.07 -6.76 -0.87
C GLU A 281 -16.43 -5.40 -0.64
N LEU A 282 -17.01 -4.58 0.25
CA LEU A 282 -16.48 -3.26 0.58
C LEU A 282 -15.09 -3.34 1.22
N LYS A 283 -14.87 -4.30 2.13
CA LYS A 283 -13.56 -4.55 2.74
C LYS A 283 -12.50 -4.92 1.69
N HIS A 284 -12.84 -5.79 0.74
CA HIS A 284 -11.92 -6.12 -0.34
C HIS A 284 -11.66 -4.93 -1.29
N ALA A 285 -12.66 -4.07 -1.51
CA ALA A 285 -12.48 -2.85 -2.29
C ALA A 285 -11.58 -1.83 -1.58
N SER A 286 -11.70 -1.65 -0.26
CA SER A 286 -10.81 -0.78 0.52
C SER A 286 -9.38 -1.32 0.52
N ASP A 287 -9.19 -2.62 0.79
CA ASP A 287 -7.86 -3.24 0.85
C ASP A 287 -7.13 -3.12 -0.51
N THR A 288 -7.86 -3.24 -1.62
CA THR A 288 -7.29 -3.06 -2.97
C THR A 288 -6.99 -1.60 -3.32
N SER A 289 -7.81 -0.66 -2.85
CA SER A 289 -7.56 0.79 -3.00
C SER A 289 -6.33 1.24 -2.20
N ASP A 290 -6.21 0.77 -0.97
CA ASP A 290 -5.09 1.09 -0.09
C ASP A 290 -3.79 0.51 -0.63
N LYS A 291 -3.84 -0.72 -1.14
CA LYS A 291 -2.70 -1.34 -1.84
C LYS A 291 -2.24 -0.53 -3.05
N LYS A 292 -3.17 -0.09 -3.91
CA LYS A 292 -2.83 0.77 -5.08
C LYS A 292 -2.23 2.11 -4.66
N SER A 293 -2.76 2.71 -3.61
CA SER A 293 -2.25 3.99 -3.07
C SER A 293 -0.83 3.81 -2.51
N MET A 294 -0.58 2.71 -1.81
CA MET A 294 0.75 2.39 -1.28
C MET A 294 1.76 2.07 -2.38
N GLU A 295 1.37 1.32 -3.42
CA GLU A 295 2.22 1.07 -4.60
C GLU A 295 2.60 2.38 -5.32
N LYS A 296 1.63 3.29 -5.49
CA LYS A 296 1.89 4.61 -6.08
C LYS A 296 2.88 5.43 -5.25
N LEU A 297 2.71 5.46 -3.93
CA LEU A 297 3.61 6.17 -3.02
C LEU A 297 5.03 5.57 -3.03
N MET A 298 5.14 4.25 -3.11
CA MET A 298 6.42 3.55 -3.22
C MET A 298 7.15 3.94 -4.52
N GLN A 299 6.42 4.03 -5.64
CA GLN A 299 6.98 4.45 -6.93
C GLN A 299 7.45 5.92 -6.90
N GLU A 300 6.64 6.82 -6.34
CA GLU A 300 7.00 8.24 -6.19
C GLU A 300 8.24 8.41 -5.29
N ASN A 301 8.35 7.63 -4.21
CA ASN A 301 9.53 7.65 -3.34
C ASN A 301 10.78 7.15 -4.06
N LEU A 302 10.69 6.07 -4.84
CA LEU A 302 11.81 5.58 -5.65
C LEU A 302 12.28 6.63 -6.67
N GLU A 303 11.35 7.36 -7.29
CA GLU A 303 11.69 8.42 -8.24
C GLU A 303 12.34 9.62 -7.55
N LYS A 304 11.83 10.03 -6.37
CA LYS A 304 12.45 11.07 -5.55
C LYS A 304 13.86 10.67 -5.10
N GLU A 305 14.06 9.42 -4.69
CA GLU A 305 15.37 8.91 -4.29
C GLU A 305 16.39 8.96 -5.43
N LYS A 306 15.98 8.61 -6.66
CA LYS A 306 16.82 8.78 -7.85
C LYS A 306 17.18 10.25 -8.09
N LYS A 307 16.23 11.17 -7.96
CA LYS A 307 16.48 12.62 -8.08
C LYS A 307 17.44 13.12 -7.00
N PHE A 308 17.30 12.63 -5.76
CA PHE A 308 18.22 12.96 -4.67
C PHE A 308 19.64 12.46 -4.94
N ARG A 309 19.82 11.23 -5.44
CA ARG A 309 21.15 10.72 -5.84
C ARG A 309 21.83 11.62 -6.88
N VAL A 310 21.09 12.00 -7.93
CA VAL A 310 21.62 12.91 -8.97
C VAL A 310 21.96 14.29 -8.40
N ALA A 311 21.16 14.80 -7.45
CA ALA A 311 21.45 16.07 -6.80
C ALA A 311 22.70 15.97 -5.90
N LEU A 312 22.88 14.86 -5.20
CA LEU A 312 24.03 14.60 -4.33
C LEU A 312 25.33 14.56 -5.15
N GLU A 313 25.33 13.82 -6.26
CA GLU A 313 26.48 13.74 -7.19
C GLU A 313 26.85 15.12 -7.76
N LYS A 314 25.85 15.97 -8.04
CA LYS A 314 26.08 17.36 -8.46
C LYS A 314 26.68 18.24 -7.35
N ILE A 315 26.34 17.97 -6.09
CA ILE A 315 26.91 18.69 -4.94
C ILE A 315 28.36 18.27 -4.75
N GLU A 316 28.64 16.96 -4.78
CA GLU A 316 29.99 16.41 -4.65
C GLU A 316 30.93 16.97 -5.72
N LEU A 317 30.48 17.02 -6.98
CA LEU A 317 31.24 17.61 -8.08
C LEU A 317 31.44 19.13 -7.95
N LYS A 318 30.54 19.84 -7.25
CA LYS A 318 30.72 21.26 -6.92
C LYS A 318 31.70 21.45 -5.77
N ASP A 319 31.67 20.59 -4.75
CA ASP A 319 32.60 20.63 -3.62
C ASP A 319 34.03 20.33 -4.07
N GLU A 320 34.23 19.35 -4.96
CA GLU A 320 35.55 19.10 -5.58
C GLU A 320 36.08 20.33 -6.33
N LYS A 321 35.22 21.00 -7.11
CA LYS A 321 35.60 22.24 -7.80
C LYS A 321 35.90 23.37 -6.83
N MET A 322 35.13 23.49 -5.75
CA MET A 322 35.32 24.51 -4.71
C MET A 322 36.65 24.28 -4.01
N ASN A 323 36.97 23.04 -3.62
CA ASN A 323 38.24 22.68 -3.01
C ASN A 323 39.42 23.00 -3.94
N GLY A 324 39.32 22.65 -5.23
CA GLY A 324 40.35 23.00 -6.21
C GLY A 324 40.52 24.50 -6.45
N LEU A 325 39.47 25.31 -6.26
CA LEU A 325 39.58 26.77 -6.28
C LEU A 325 40.22 27.30 -4.99
N THR A 326 39.88 26.74 -3.83
CA THR A 326 40.47 27.09 -2.54
C THR A 326 41.97 26.82 -2.50
N GLU A 327 42.43 25.68 -3.01
CA GLU A 327 43.86 25.37 -3.14
C GLU A 327 44.60 26.38 -4.03
N LYS A 328 44.00 26.74 -5.18
CA LYS A 328 44.57 27.77 -6.07
C LYS A 328 44.63 29.15 -5.41
N MET A 329 43.62 29.48 -4.60
CA MET A 329 43.58 30.74 -3.86
C MET A 329 44.71 30.80 -2.82
N LEU A 330 44.94 29.72 -2.07
CA LEU A 330 46.06 29.64 -1.11
C LEU A 330 47.42 29.79 -1.80
N LEU A 331 47.62 29.12 -2.95
CA LEU A 331 48.85 29.25 -3.74
C LEU A 331 49.07 30.67 -4.27
N LEU A 332 48.00 31.40 -4.60
CA LEU A 332 48.09 32.80 -5.02
C LEU A 332 48.42 33.72 -3.83
N GLU A 333 47.81 33.50 -2.67
CA GLU A 333 48.10 34.27 -1.45
C GLU A 333 49.56 34.09 -1.00
N GLU A 334 50.10 32.88 -1.09
CA GLU A 334 51.52 32.61 -0.79
C GLU A 334 52.46 33.33 -1.78
N LYS A 335 52.12 33.33 -3.06
CA LYS A 335 52.87 34.11 -4.08
C LYS A 335 52.78 35.61 -3.85
N GLU A 336 51.62 36.11 -3.42
CA GLU A 336 51.42 37.52 -3.11
C GLU A 336 52.26 37.96 -1.91
N LYS A 337 52.29 37.15 -0.83
CA LYS A 337 53.19 37.39 0.32
C LYS A 337 54.65 37.47 -0.10
N LYS A 338 55.10 36.52 -0.93
CA LYS A 338 56.48 36.51 -1.45
C LYS A 338 56.80 37.75 -2.28
N LEU A 339 55.86 38.19 -3.14
CA LEU A 339 56.05 39.41 -3.93
C LEU A 339 56.06 40.67 -3.06
N GLU A 340 55.29 40.72 -1.98
CA GLU A 340 55.31 41.87 -1.06
C GLU A 340 56.61 41.90 -0.25
N GLU A 341 57.14 40.74 0.17
CA GLU A 341 58.49 40.62 0.75
C GLU A 341 59.56 41.14 -0.22
N ASP A 342 59.58 40.63 -1.46
CA ASP A 342 60.52 41.06 -2.51
C ASP A 342 60.44 42.58 -2.77
N LYS A 343 59.23 43.15 -2.71
CA LYS A 343 58.98 44.59 -2.89
C LYS A 343 59.54 45.42 -1.73
N VAL A 344 59.38 44.98 -0.48
CA VAL A 344 59.95 45.66 0.69
C VAL A 344 61.48 45.62 0.65
N ASP A 345 62.06 44.47 0.26
CA ASP A 345 63.51 44.33 0.08
C ASP A 345 64.03 45.28 -1.01
N LEU A 346 63.36 45.32 -2.16
CA LEU A 346 63.71 46.26 -3.23
C LEU A 346 63.56 47.72 -2.80
N GLN A 347 62.50 48.06 -2.05
CA GLN A 347 62.30 49.40 -1.54
C GLN A 347 63.39 49.81 -0.54
N THR A 348 63.82 48.89 0.32
CA THR A 348 64.95 49.09 1.26
C THR A 348 66.24 49.35 0.48
N LYS A 349 66.53 48.53 -0.54
CA LYS A 349 67.70 48.68 -1.39
C LYS A 349 67.70 49.98 -2.18
N VAL A 350 66.54 50.42 -2.66
CA VAL A 350 66.38 51.74 -3.30
C VAL A 350 66.66 52.86 -2.30
N MET A 351 66.21 52.74 -1.05
CA MET A 351 66.46 53.73 -0.01
C MET A 351 67.95 53.82 0.35
N GLU A 352 68.63 52.67 0.48
CA GLU A 352 70.09 52.60 0.69
C GLU A 352 70.85 53.28 -0.45
N LEU A 353 70.57 52.91 -1.70
CA LEU A 353 71.21 53.55 -2.87
C LEU A 353 70.90 55.04 -2.96
N THR A 354 69.72 55.47 -2.52
CA THR A 354 69.35 56.89 -2.47
C THR A 354 70.15 57.63 -1.39
N MET A 355 70.39 57.01 -0.23
CA MET A 355 71.23 57.58 0.83
C MET A 355 72.70 57.64 0.40
N GLU A 356 73.23 56.57 -0.20
CA GLU A 356 74.59 56.52 -0.74
C GLU A 356 74.79 57.56 -1.85
N LYS A 357 73.82 57.71 -2.76
CA LYS A 357 73.86 58.78 -3.77
C LYS A 357 73.92 60.17 -3.13
N LYS A 358 73.11 60.42 -2.09
CA LYS A 358 73.11 61.70 -1.37
C LYS A 358 74.43 61.97 -0.66
N SER A 359 75.05 60.97 -0.02
CA SER A 359 76.36 61.14 0.61
C SER A 359 77.46 61.44 -0.42
N PHE A 360 77.45 60.78 -1.58
CA PHE A 360 78.36 61.11 -2.68
C PHE A 360 78.16 62.53 -3.24
N GLU A 361 76.92 63.04 -3.24
CA GLU A 361 76.62 64.42 -3.63
C GLU A 361 77.15 65.43 -2.61
N THR A 362 76.97 65.17 -1.30
CA THR A 362 77.51 66.04 -0.24
C THR A 362 79.04 66.02 -0.18
N ASP A 363 79.68 64.88 -0.48
CA ASP A 363 81.15 64.78 -0.55
C ASP A 363 81.71 65.59 -1.74
N LYS A 364 80.99 65.63 -2.87
CA LYS A 364 81.32 66.52 -3.99
C LYS A 364 81.17 68.00 -3.63
N ASP A 365 80.10 68.37 -2.92
CA ASP A 365 79.85 69.76 -2.52
C ASP A 365 80.83 70.25 -1.44
N ASN A 366 81.26 69.37 -0.53
CA ASN A 366 82.29 69.68 0.46
C ASN A 366 83.66 69.87 -0.21
N HIS A 367 84.05 69.02 -1.15
CA HIS A 367 85.28 69.24 -1.94
C HIS A 367 85.20 70.49 -2.83
N GLY A 368 84.02 70.83 -3.37
CA GLY A 368 83.78 72.08 -4.10
C GLY A 368 83.91 73.32 -3.20
N SER A 369 83.49 73.21 -1.94
CA SER A 369 83.57 74.30 -0.96
C SER A 369 84.98 74.51 -0.42
N GLU A 370 85.74 73.43 -0.14
CA GLU A 370 87.15 73.52 0.25
C GLU A 370 88.02 74.12 -0.87
N THR A 371 87.80 73.71 -2.12
CA THR A 371 88.53 74.29 -3.27
C THR A 371 88.18 75.76 -3.50
N MET A 372 86.93 76.16 -3.25
CA MET A 372 86.51 77.56 -3.39
C MET A 372 86.99 78.45 -2.22
N GLU A 373 87.09 77.92 -0.99
CA GLU A 373 87.75 78.62 0.11
C GLU A 373 89.25 78.77 -0.10
N GLN A 374 89.95 77.73 -0.58
CA GLN A 374 91.36 77.83 -0.97
C GLN A 374 91.56 78.89 -2.07
N ALA A 375 90.68 78.95 -3.07
CA ALA A 375 90.72 79.96 -4.12
C ALA A 375 90.45 81.39 -3.58
N ARG A 376 89.52 81.55 -2.63
CA ARG A 376 89.24 82.86 -1.99
C ARG A 376 90.37 83.32 -1.08
N PHE A 377 91.03 82.41 -0.37
CA PHE A 377 92.21 82.72 0.44
C PHE A 377 93.37 83.17 -0.44
N SER A 378 93.60 82.48 -1.57
CA SER A 378 94.58 82.88 -2.58
C SER A 378 94.28 84.27 -3.16
N ALA A 379 93.02 84.55 -3.53
CA ALA A 379 92.63 85.84 -4.09
C ALA A 379 92.68 87.02 -3.10
N LYS A 380 92.47 86.77 -1.79
CA LYS A 380 92.64 87.79 -0.75
C LYS A 380 94.11 88.19 -0.55
N LEU A 381 95.04 87.23 -0.63
CA LEU A 381 96.48 87.51 -0.59
C LEU A 381 96.94 88.35 -1.79
N THR A 382 96.34 88.17 -2.97
CA THR A 382 96.70 88.95 -4.17
C THR A 382 96.22 90.42 -4.11
N LYS A 383 95.18 90.73 -3.32
CA LYS A 383 94.65 92.10 -3.16
C LYS A 383 95.37 92.95 -2.10
N LEU A 384 96.24 92.37 -1.28
CA LEU A 384 97.07 93.08 -0.28
C LEU A 384 98.45 93.52 -0.81
N LEU A 385 98.73 93.26 -2.10
CA LEU A 385 100.02 93.52 -2.76
C LEU A 385 99.95 94.52 -3.94
N LYS A 386 98.88 95.32 -4.01
CA LYS A 386 98.76 96.49 -4.89
C LYS A 386 98.24 97.66 -4.07
#